data_AF-A0A183MUE9-F1
#
_entry.id   AF-A0A183MUE9-F1
#
_cell.length_a   1.000
_cell.length_b   1.000
_cell.length_c   1.000
_cell.angle_alpha   90.00
_cell.angle_beta   90.00
_cell.angle_gamma   90.00
#
_symmetry.space_group_name_H-M   'P 1'
#
loop_
_entity.id
_entity.type
_entity.pdbx_description
1 polymer ?
#
loop_
_entity_poly.entity_id
_entity_poly.type
_entity_poly.pdbx_seq_one_letter_code
_entity_poly.pdbx_strand_id
1 'polypeptide(L)'
;MKQLYDTTKKLAGNYSKPERPVKDKEGRPITEIQQQQNRCVEYFEKLLNRSAPTNPPDIEAAHIDLPIDVNPPTKEIRMASHQTNQERESSRTQQHTS
;
A
#
# COMPACT_ATOMS: atom_id res chain seq x y z
N MET A 1 -2.39 -23.53 -6.73
CA MET A 1 -2.03 -22.92 -5.43
C MET A 1 -0.56 -23.10 -5.05
N LYS A 2 0.02 -24.31 -5.15
CA LYS A 2 1.41 -24.57 -4.74
C LYS A 2 2.47 -23.77 -5.51
N GLN A 3 2.34 -23.66 -6.83
CA GLN A 3 3.27 -22.87 -7.66
C GLN A 3 3.32 -21.38 -7.29
N LEU A 4 2.18 -20.78 -6.94
CA LEU A 4 2.12 -19.37 -6.56
C LEU A 4 2.89 -19.16 -5.24
N TYR A 5 2.63 -20.01 -4.24
CA TYR A 5 3.32 -20.00 -2.96
C TYR A 5 4.83 -20.21 -3.11
N ASP A 6 5.25 -21.18 -3.93
CA ASP A 6 6.66 -21.47 -4.17
C ASP A 6 7.37 -20.30 -4.89
N THR A 7 6.68 -19.64 -5.82
CA THR A 7 7.21 -18.46 -6.55
C THR A 7 7.34 -17.25 -5.63
N THR A 8 6.31 -16.95 -4.81
CA THR A 8 6.35 -15.86 -3.83
C THR A 8 7.43 -16.09 -2.78
N LYS A 9 7.60 -17.33 -2.30
CA LYS A 9 8.65 -17.69 -1.34
C LYS A 9 10.06 -17.52 -1.93
N LYS A 10 10.26 -17.88 -3.21
CA LYS A 10 11.54 -17.70 -3.90
C LYS A 10 11.88 -16.22 -4.11
N LEU A 11 10.89 -15.38 -4.43
CA LEU A 11 11.07 -13.94 -4.57
C LEU A 11 11.35 -13.25 -3.22
N ALA A 12 10.65 -13.65 -2.16
CA ALA A 12 10.85 -13.12 -0.81
C ALA A 12 12.25 -13.43 -0.25
N GLY A 13 12.82 -14.59 -0.57
CA GLY A 13 14.18 -14.97 -0.15
C GLY A 13 15.30 -14.11 -0.77
N ASN A 14 15.03 -13.42 -1.87
CA ASN A 14 16.00 -12.55 -2.55
C ASN A 14 16.08 -11.13 -1.93
N TYR A 15 15.19 -10.78 -1.00
CA TYR A 15 15.26 -9.53 -0.23
C TYR A 15 16.24 -9.67 0.94
N SER A 16 17.53 -9.83 0.66
CA SER A 16 18.54 -9.53 1.67
C SER A 16 18.63 -8.02 1.87
N LYS A 17 19.05 -7.58 3.07
CA LYS A 17 19.43 -6.17 3.29
C LYS A 17 20.33 -5.73 2.14
N PRO A 18 20.05 -4.60 1.46
CA PRO A 18 20.91 -4.15 0.37
C PRO A 18 22.32 -3.90 0.94
N GLU A 19 23.33 -4.43 0.25
CA GLU A 19 24.75 -4.32 0.63
C GLU A 19 25.21 -2.84 0.71
N ARG A 20 24.47 -1.94 0.07
CA ARG A 20 24.66 -0.50 0.12
C ARG A 20 23.43 0.20 0.69
N PRO A 21 23.61 1.18 1.62
CA PRO A 21 22.51 2.00 2.10
C PRO A 21 21.80 2.68 0.93
N VAL A 22 20.47 2.56 0.88
CA VAL A 22 19.66 3.29 -0.09
C VAL A 22 19.79 4.78 0.23
N LYS A 23 19.99 5.59 -0.80
CA LYS A 23 20.15 7.04 -0.72
C LYS A 23 18.99 7.73 -1.44
N ASP A 24 18.58 8.90 -0.97
CA ASP A 24 17.61 9.73 -1.68
C ASP A 24 18.22 10.33 -2.96
N LYS A 25 17.41 11.06 -3.72
CA LYS A 25 17.82 11.75 -4.96
C LYS A 25 18.92 12.81 -4.72
N GLU A 26 19.08 13.27 -3.47
CA GLU A 26 20.16 14.16 -3.02
C GLU A 26 21.40 13.38 -2.50
N GLY A 27 21.40 12.05 -2.58
CA GLY A 27 22.51 11.20 -2.15
C GLY A 27 22.65 11.03 -0.63
N ARG A 28 21.67 11.50 0.14
CA ARG A 28 21.64 11.35 1.60
C ARG A 28 21.16 9.93 1.95
N PRO A 29 21.83 9.24 2.90
CA PRO A 29 21.35 7.95 3.38
C PRO A 29 19.91 8.05 3.87
N ILE A 30 19.04 7.11 3.48
CA ILE A 30 17.64 7.09 3.90
C ILE A 30 17.51 6.54 5.33
N THR A 31 18.27 7.10 6.26
CA THR A 31 18.18 6.82 7.70
C THR A 31 16.84 7.27 8.27
N GLU A 32 16.20 8.25 7.62
CA GLU A 32 14.87 8.75 7.98
C GLU A 32 13.79 7.67 7.84
N ILE A 33 13.83 6.84 6.79
CA ILE A 33 12.91 5.70 6.64
C ILE A 33 13.16 4.64 7.71
N GLN A 34 14.42 4.34 8.04
CA GLN A 34 14.74 3.39 9.11
C GLN A 34 14.28 3.91 10.49
N GLN A 35 14.49 5.19 10.78
CA GLN A 35 14.00 5.81 12.02
C GLN A 35 12.48 5.80 12.08
N GLN A 36 11.80 6.07 10.97
CA GLN A 36 10.35 6.01 10.88
C GLN A 36 9.82 4.58 11.01
N GLN A 37 10.54 3.58 10.47
CA GLN A 37 10.23 2.17 10.69
C GLN A 37 10.36 1.78 12.16
N ASN A 38 11.46 2.16 12.84
CA ASN A 38 11.64 1.87 14.26
C ASN A 38 10.53 2.52 15.11
N ARG A 39 10.17 3.78 14.79
CA ARG A 39 9.06 4.47 15.45
C ARG A 39 7.71 3.80 15.18
N CYS A 40 7.49 3.29 13.96
CA CYS A 40 6.31 2.48 13.65
C CYS A 40 6.27 1.20 14.48
N VAL A 41 7.37 0.46 14.57
CA VAL A 41 7.46 -0.78 15.35
C VAL A 41 7.12 -0.52 16.81
N GLU A 42 7.74 0.48 17.46
CA GLU A 42 7.45 0.83 18.86
C GLU A 42 5.98 1.22 19.06
N TYR A 43 5.41 2.02 18.16
CA TYR A 43 4.01 2.43 18.25
C TYR A 43 3.05 1.24 18.12
N PHE A 44 3.28 0.35 17.15
CA PHE A 44 2.45 -0.83 16.94
C PHE A 44 2.60 -1.84 18.07
N GLU A 45 3.80 -2.09 18.58
CA GLU A 45 4.00 -2.95 19.75
C GLU A 45 3.24 -2.40 20.96
N LYS A 46 3.32 -1.09 21.22
CA LYS A 46 2.56 -0.46 22.31
C LYS A 46 1.05 -0.60 22.10
N LEU A 47 0.57 -0.48 20.86
CA LEU A 47 -0.85 -0.59 20.53
C LEU A 47 -1.36 -2.03 20.65
N LEU A 48 -0.60 -3.01 20.16
CA LEU A 48 -0.99 -4.43 20.14
C LEU A 48 -0.85 -5.10 21.51
N ASN A 49 0.08 -4.63 22.34
CA ASN A 49 0.25 -5.11 23.72
C ASN A 49 -0.67 -4.37 24.71
N ARG A 50 -1.40 -3.34 24.27
CA ARG A 50 -2.37 -2.63 25.12
C ARG A 50 -3.61 -3.49 25.29
N SER A 51 -3.95 -3.79 26.55
CA SER A 51 -5.22 -4.44 26.91
C SER A 51 -6.41 -3.65 26.36
N ALA A 52 -7.45 -4.36 25.94
CA ALA A 52 -8.67 -3.74 25.42
C ALA A 52 -9.17 -2.66 26.40
N PRO A 53 -9.47 -1.43 25.92
CA PRO A 53 -10.04 -0.41 26.76
C PRO A 53 -11.38 -0.94 27.33
N THR A 54 -11.56 -0.79 28.64
CA THR A 54 -12.78 -1.25 29.35
C THR A 54 -14.02 -0.45 28.97
N ASN A 55 -13.82 0.73 28.39
CA ASN A 55 -14.90 1.58 27.92
C ASN A 55 -15.10 1.35 26.42
N PRO A 56 -16.34 1.16 25.96
CA PRO A 56 -16.62 1.13 24.53
C PRO A 56 -16.18 2.46 23.90
N PRO A 57 -15.65 2.45 22.66
CA PRO A 57 -15.42 3.68 21.92
C PRO A 57 -16.73 4.45 21.79
N ASP A 58 -16.75 5.70 22.24
CA ASP A 58 -17.86 6.62 22.02
C ASP A 58 -17.79 7.11 20.56
N ILE A 59 -18.27 6.26 19.66
CA ILE A 59 -18.33 6.54 18.23
C ILE A 59 -19.81 6.74 17.89
N GLU A 60 -20.20 7.99 17.63
CA GLU A 60 -21.49 8.27 17.01
C GLU A 60 -21.57 7.49 15.68
N ALA A 61 -22.64 6.72 15.52
CA ALA A 61 -22.94 6.08 14.26
C ALA A 61 -23.14 7.19 13.21
N ALA A 62 -22.20 7.33 12.28
CA ALA A 62 -22.43 8.11 11.09
C ALA A 62 -23.65 7.50 10.37
N HIS A 63 -24.72 8.29 10.21
CA HIS A 63 -25.83 7.91 9.36
C HIS A 63 -25.33 7.85 7.91
N ILE A 64 -24.92 6.65 7.47
CA ILE A 64 -24.57 6.38 6.08
C ILE A 64 -25.88 6.21 5.29
N ASP A 65 -26.57 7.32 5.07
CA ASP A 65 -27.73 7.42 4.16
C ASP A 65 -27.34 8.11 2.85
N LEU A 66 -26.08 7.98 2.44
CA LEU A 66 -25.68 8.34 1.08
C LEU A 66 -26.05 7.17 0.16
N PRO A 67 -27.06 7.30 -0.72
CA PRO A 67 -27.38 6.24 -1.66
C PRO A 67 -26.19 6.02 -2.58
N ILE A 68 -25.55 4.86 -2.45
CA ILE A 68 -24.56 4.38 -3.41
C ILE A 68 -25.35 3.87 -4.60
N ASP A 69 -25.10 4.45 -5.77
CA ASP A 69 -25.63 3.92 -7.03
C ASP A 69 -24.99 2.56 -7.30
N VAL A 70 -25.76 1.49 -7.08
CA VAL A 70 -25.35 0.10 -7.32
C VAL A 70 -25.60 -0.33 -8.76
N ASN A 71 -26.03 0.59 -9.64
CA ASN A 71 -26.22 0.26 -11.04
C ASN A 71 -24.88 -0.04 -11.72
N PRO A 72 -24.80 -1.11 -12.54
CA PRO A 72 -23.61 -1.39 -13.32
C PRO A 72 -23.26 -0.20 -14.23
N PRO A 73 -21.95 0.14 -14.37
CA PRO A 73 -21.54 1.24 -15.22
C PRO A 73 -21.99 1.01 -16.67
N THR A 74 -22.42 2.09 -17.32
CA THR A 74 -22.82 2.07 -18.73
C THR A 74 -21.62 1.71 -19.63
N LYS A 75 -21.88 1.34 -20.90
CA LYS A 75 -20.82 0.95 -21.85
C LYS A 75 -19.77 2.06 -22.02
N GLU A 76 -20.21 3.31 -22.08
CA GLU A 76 -19.34 4.49 -22.22
C GLU A 76 -18.36 4.64 -21.06
N ILE A 77 -18.84 4.52 -19.81
CA ILE A 77 -18.01 4.59 -18.61
C ILE A 77 -16.98 3.45 -18.59
N ARG A 78 -17.39 2.24 -19.00
CA ARG A 78 -16.46 1.10 -19.12
C ARG A 78 -15.37 1.37 -20.15
N MET A 79 -15.71 1.86 -21.33
CA MET A 79 -14.73 2.19 -22.37
C MET A 79 -13.76 3.29 -21.93
N ALA A 80 -14.26 4.36 -21.31
CA ALA A 80 -13.43 5.44 -20.78
C ALA A 80 -12.45 4.92 -19.72
N SER A 81 -12.92 4.07 -18.79
CA SER A 81 -12.06 3.47 -17.76
C SER A 81 -10.94 2.61 -18.36
N HIS A 82 -11.21 1.85 -19.43
CA HIS A 82 -10.19 1.09 -20.13
C HIS A 82 -9.13 2.00 -20.77
N GLN A 83 -9.55 3.10 -21.40
CA GLN A 83 -8.63 4.05 -22.03
C GLN A 83 -7.72 4.73 -20.99
N THR A 84 -8.27 5.19 -19.87
CA THR A 84 -7.48 5.81 -18.79
C THR A 84 -6.47 4.84 -18.19
N ASN A 85 -6.82 3.55 -18.07
CA ASN A 85 -5.88 2.54 -17.58
C ASN A 85 -4.74 2.26 -18.58
N GLN A 86 -5.04 2.20 -19.88
CA GLN A 86 -4.02 2.05 -20.92
C GLN A 86 -3.06 3.25 -20.97
N GLU A 87 -3.56 4.47 -20.85
CA GLU A 87 -2.75 5.70 -20.81
C GLU A 87 -1.81 5.73 -19.60
N ARG A 88 -2.32 5.33 -18.43
CA ARG A 88 -1.52 5.22 -17.20
C ARG A 88 -0.44 4.14 -17.31
N GLU A 89 -0.76 2.98 -17.88
CA GLU A 89 0.23 1.92 -18.11
C GLU A 89 1.31 2.36 -19.10
N SER A 90 0.92 3.01 -20.21
CA SER A 90 1.86 3.56 -21.20
C SER A 90 2.79 4.61 -20.56
N SER A 91 2.24 5.54 -19.79
CA SER A 91 3.02 6.57 -19.09
C SER A 91 3.98 5.96 -18.05
N ARG A 92 3.56 4.90 -17.36
CA ARG A 92 4.41 4.20 -16.40
C ARG A 92 5.56 3.46 -17.07
N THR A 93 5.33 2.87 -18.24
CA THR A 93 6.41 2.21 -19.00
C THR A 93 7.46 3.22 -19.50
N GLN A 94 7.04 4.42 -19.94
CA GLN A 94 7.97 5.45 -20.39
C GLN A 94 8.87 6.01 -19.29
N GLN A 95 8.39 6.07 -18.03
CA GLN A 95 9.19 6.51 -16.88
C GLN A 95 10.24 5.48 -16.42
N HIS A 96 10.08 4.20 -16.76
CA HIS A 96 11.03 3.14 -16.40
C HIS A 96 12.06 2.83 -17.49
N THR A 97 11.88 3.39 -18.69
CA THR A 97 12.80 3.24 -19.83
C THR A 97 13.74 4.43 -20.05
N SER A 98 13.74 5.42 -19.14
CA SER A 98 14.58 6.62 -19.24
C SER A 98 15.56 6.76 -18.08
#